data_AF-A0A409Y6G6-F1
#
_entry.id   AF-A0A409Y6G6-F1
#
_cell.length_a   1.000
_cell.length_b   1.000
_cell.length_c   1.000
_cell.angle_alpha   90.00
_cell.angle_beta   90.00
_cell.angle_gamma   90.00
#
_symmetry.space_group_name_H-M   'P 1'
#
loop_
_entity.id
_entity.type
_entity.pdbx_description
1 polymer ?
#
loop_
_entity_poly.entity_id
_entity_poly.type
_entity_poly.pdbx_seq_one_letter_code
_entity_poly.pdbx_strand_id
1 'polypeptide(L)'
;MSAPTTRSRTGLFLSYRDSTSHYTDSESQRLITPADSIPLPPKWVDYSDQVENILVQTQANIAILDKLHAKHVLPGFSDRSQEERDIENLTTQITKDFRTCHSLIQKLASPPHSFPPHPQLSSHEARAGKNVQRALAAKVQDLSATFRKKQRVYMEKLQGHAIKNQDLLVASGVIHLRGSDGMSAVDDDIQAATHTRAQSQSQSLIQSDHSVQLQSRDRELTEIAKSIASLAELFKELSDLVIDQGTLLDSVEYNLEQTATQMEDAVIDLKVATR
;
A
#
# COMPACT_ATOMS: atom_id res chain seq x y z
N MET A 1 -32.50 -2.54 4.59
CA MET A 1 -31.62 -3.59 5.15
C MET A 1 -31.39 -3.25 6.60
N SER A 2 -31.83 -4.11 7.53
CA SER A 2 -31.66 -3.88 8.97
C SER A 2 -30.19 -4.09 9.35
N ALA A 3 -29.59 -3.15 10.07
CA ALA A 3 -28.23 -3.31 10.56
C ALA A 3 -28.16 -4.52 11.53
N PRO A 4 -27.07 -5.31 11.51
CA PRO A 4 -26.91 -6.43 12.42
C PRO A 4 -26.85 -5.91 13.87
N THR A 5 -27.69 -6.47 14.74
CA THR A 5 -27.70 -6.13 16.16
C THR A 5 -26.55 -6.86 16.86
N THR A 6 -25.60 -6.12 17.42
CA THR A 6 -24.52 -6.66 18.24
C THR A 6 -24.69 -6.24 19.70
N ARG A 7 -24.23 -7.07 20.64
CA ARG A 7 -24.30 -6.79 22.09
C ARG A 7 -22.94 -6.99 22.73
N SER A 8 -22.37 -5.91 23.29
CA SER A 8 -21.12 -5.99 24.05
C SER A 8 -21.34 -6.70 25.40
N ARG A 9 -20.52 -7.71 25.69
CA ARG A 9 -20.48 -8.41 26.98
C ARG A 9 -19.29 -8.01 27.84
N THR A 10 -18.52 -7.00 27.43
CA THR A 10 -17.29 -6.59 28.12
C THR A 10 -17.53 -6.22 29.58
N GLY A 11 -18.64 -5.54 29.89
CA GLY A 11 -18.98 -5.17 31.28
C GLY A 11 -19.22 -6.38 32.18
N LEU A 12 -19.88 -7.42 31.66
CA LEU A 12 -20.09 -8.67 32.39
C LEU A 12 -18.76 -9.42 32.60
N PHE A 13 -17.90 -9.44 31.58
CA PHE A 13 -16.58 -10.05 31.66
C PHE A 13 -15.70 -9.38 32.73
N LEU A 14 -15.67 -8.05 32.77
CA LEU A 14 -14.92 -7.30 33.79
C LEU A 14 -15.43 -7.58 35.20
N SER A 15 -16.76 -7.70 35.40
CA SER A 15 -17.32 -8.03 36.71
C SER A 15 -16.89 -9.40 37.23
N TYR A 16 -16.77 -10.42 36.36
CA TYR A 16 -16.28 -11.74 36.77
C TYR A 16 -14.78 -11.74 37.07
N ARG A 17 -13.98 -10.97 36.30
CA ARG A 17 -12.54 -10.84 36.51
C ARG A 17 -12.20 -10.22 37.87
N ASP A 18 -12.88 -9.13 38.24
CA ASP A 18 -12.64 -8.46 39.52
C ASP A 18 -13.23 -9.25 40.71
N SER A 19 -14.23 -10.10 40.47
CA SER A 19 -14.83 -10.97 41.50
C SER A 19 -13.92 -12.14 41.93
N THR A 20 -12.94 -12.53 41.10
CA THR A 20 -11.96 -13.59 41.41
C THR A 20 -10.86 -13.16 42.38
N SER A 21 -10.80 -11.89 42.78
CA SER A 21 -9.75 -11.36 43.67
C SER A 21 -9.98 -11.59 45.17
N HIS A 22 -11.03 -12.31 45.57
CA HIS A 22 -11.44 -12.44 46.99
C HIS A 22 -11.34 -13.84 47.62
N TYR A 23 -10.60 -14.78 47.02
CA TYR A 23 -10.23 -16.03 47.71
C TYR A 23 -8.74 -16.02 48.08
N THR A 24 -8.46 -15.69 49.33
CA THR A 24 -7.18 -15.97 49.99
C THR A 24 -7.27 -17.33 50.65
N ASP A 25 -6.44 -18.30 50.26
CA ASP A 25 -5.26 -18.75 51.05
C ASP A 25 -4.73 -20.12 50.56
N SER A 26 -3.41 -20.32 50.69
CA SER A 26 -2.57 -21.51 50.39
C SER A 26 -1.63 -21.39 49.17
N GLU A 27 -0.48 -20.80 49.47
CA GLU A 27 0.89 -21.13 49.04
C GLU A 27 1.17 -21.70 47.63
N SER A 28 2.03 -20.96 46.93
CA SER A 28 3.06 -21.47 46.00
C SER A 28 2.64 -21.97 44.60
N GLN A 29 2.01 -21.10 43.80
CA GLN A 29 2.38 -21.00 42.39
C GLN A 29 2.03 -19.63 41.82
N ARG A 30 2.94 -18.67 42.02
CA ARG A 30 3.00 -17.49 41.14
C ARG A 30 3.43 -17.99 39.75
N LEU A 31 2.46 -18.42 38.96
CA LEU A 31 2.59 -18.67 37.51
C LEU A 31 2.62 -17.37 36.70
N ILE A 32 2.60 -16.22 37.37
CA ILE A 32 2.85 -14.93 36.73
C ILE A 32 4.35 -14.69 36.87
N THR A 33 5.09 -15.12 35.85
CA THR A 33 6.42 -14.60 35.55
C THR A 33 6.42 -13.09 35.75
N PRO A 34 7.47 -12.50 36.35
CA PRO A 34 7.49 -11.09 36.67
C PRO A 34 7.15 -10.27 35.43
N ALA A 35 6.42 -9.16 35.63
CA ALA A 35 6.08 -8.18 34.61
C ALA A 35 7.31 -7.42 34.02
N ASP A 36 8.46 -8.08 33.99
CA ASP A 36 9.71 -7.66 33.35
C ASP A 36 9.87 -8.42 32.04
N SER A 37 9.19 -7.90 31.03
CA SER A 37 9.45 -8.01 29.59
C SER A 37 8.10 -8.07 28.88
N ILE A 38 7.45 -6.91 28.74
CA ILE A 38 6.59 -6.72 27.57
C ILE A 38 7.55 -6.98 26.38
N PRO A 39 7.38 -8.07 25.62
CA PRO A 39 8.27 -8.34 24.51
C PRO A 39 8.16 -7.13 23.58
N LEU A 40 9.31 -6.49 23.34
CA LEU A 40 9.37 -5.35 22.43
C LEU A 40 8.69 -5.75 21.11
N PRO A 41 7.86 -4.87 20.53
CA PRO A 41 7.23 -5.19 19.26
C PRO A 41 8.31 -5.55 18.23
N PRO A 42 8.05 -6.53 17.37
CA PRO A 42 8.97 -6.87 16.30
C PRO A 42 9.38 -5.66 15.48
N LYS A 43 10.63 -5.62 15.00
CA LYS A 43 11.14 -4.51 14.17
C LYS A 43 10.32 -4.25 12.90
N TRP A 44 9.59 -5.27 12.41
CA TRP A 44 8.70 -5.12 11.27
C TRP A 44 7.50 -4.21 11.57
N VAL A 45 7.11 -4.08 12.84
CA VAL A 45 6.06 -3.15 13.28
C VAL A 45 6.49 -1.70 13.05
N ASP A 46 7.73 -1.36 13.36
CA ASP A 46 8.26 -0.01 13.12
C ASP A 46 8.27 0.32 11.62
N TYR A 47 8.60 -0.67 10.77
CA TYR A 47 8.56 -0.49 9.32
C TYR A 47 7.12 -0.37 8.81
N SER A 48 6.16 -1.11 9.37
CA SER A 48 4.75 -0.97 8.98
C SER A 48 4.22 0.41 9.32
N ASP A 49 4.50 0.92 10.52
CA ASP A 49 4.04 2.25 10.95
C ASP A 49 4.64 3.36 10.08
N GLN A 50 5.91 3.23 9.71
CA GLN A 50 6.57 4.14 8.76
C GLN A 50 5.89 4.13 7.39
N VAL A 51 5.60 2.95 6.82
CA VAL A 51 4.92 2.83 5.53
C VAL A 51 3.51 3.43 5.61
N GLU A 52 2.76 3.16 6.68
CA GLU A 52 1.41 3.71 6.84
C GLU A 52 1.43 5.25 6.94
N ASN A 53 2.37 5.82 7.69
CA ASN A 53 2.51 7.27 7.78
C ASN A 53 2.85 7.90 6.41
N ILE A 54 3.81 7.31 5.69
CA ILE A 54 4.16 7.77 4.33
C ILE A 54 2.94 7.68 3.40
N LEU A 55 2.13 6.62 3.47
CA LEU A 55 0.93 6.47 2.64
C LEU A 55 -0.13 7.53 2.94
N VAL A 56 -0.37 7.85 4.22
CA VAL A 56 -1.28 8.93 4.62
C VAL A 56 -0.80 10.28 4.07
N GLN A 57 0.50 10.57 4.22
CA GLN A 57 1.09 11.79 3.67
C GLN A 57 0.99 11.82 2.13
N THR A 58 1.27 10.70 1.47
CA THR A 58 1.20 10.56 0.01
C THR A 58 -0.23 10.82 -0.48
N GLN A 59 -1.24 10.28 0.20
CA GLN A 59 -2.64 10.51 -0.14
C GLN A 59 -3.03 11.99 -0.02
N ALA A 60 -2.55 12.68 1.02
CA ALA A 60 -2.75 14.13 1.17
C ALA A 60 -2.06 14.91 0.05
N ASN A 61 -0.82 14.55 -0.30
CA ASN A 61 -0.08 15.14 -1.41
C ASN A 61 -0.80 14.95 -2.75
N ILE A 62 -1.34 13.76 -3.02
CA ILE A 62 -2.14 13.48 -4.23
C ILE A 62 -3.37 14.40 -4.30
N ALA A 63 -4.08 14.58 -3.19
CA ALA A 63 -5.26 15.46 -3.14
C ALA A 63 -4.92 16.94 -3.37
N ILE A 64 -3.74 17.39 -2.91
CA ILE A 64 -3.24 18.74 -3.20
C ILE A 64 -2.89 18.85 -4.69
N LEU A 65 -2.20 17.85 -5.24
CA LEU A 65 -1.83 17.80 -6.65
C LEU A 65 -3.05 17.87 -7.55
N ASP A 66 -4.14 17.15 -7.23
CA ASP A 66 -5.38 17.18 -8.00
C ASP A 66 -5.97 18.60 -8.10
N LYS A 67 -5.89 19.39 -7.03
CA LYS A 67 -6.36 20.78 -7.03
C LYS A 67 -5.49 21.65 -7.93
N LEU A 68 -4.17 21.44 -7.89
CA LEU A 68 -3.23 22.15 -8.78
C LEU A 68 -3.46 21.77 -10.24
N HIS A 69 -3.60 20.47 -10.55
CA HIS A 69 -3.95 19.98 -11.88
C HIS A 69 -5.27 20.58 -12.38
N ALA A 70 -6.32 20.59 -11.56
CA ALA A 70 -7.61 21.18 -11.94
C ALA A 70 -7.49 22.68 -12.26
N LYS A 71 -6.72 23.43 -11.45
CA LYS A 71 -6.44 24.85 -11.70
C LYS A 71 -5.62 25.05 -12.99
N HIS A 72 -4.63 24.19 -13.22
CA HIS A 72 -3.70 24.30 -14.35
C HIS A 72 -4.35 23.97 -15.70
N VAL A 73 -5.35 23.09 -15.75
CA VAL A 73 -6.06 22.76 -17.00
C VAL A 73 -7.01 23.88 -17.46
N LEU A 74 -7.49 24.75 -16.57
CA LEU A 74 -8.46 25.79 -16.93
C LEU A 74 -7.87 26.81 -17.91
N PRO A 75 -8.59 27.27 -18.94
CA PRO A 75 -8.11 28.36 -19.79
C PRO A 75 -7.87 29.63 -18.95
N GLY A 76 -6.68 30.22 -19.04
CA GLY A 76 -6.33 31.44 -18.30
C GLY A 76 -5.12 32.13 -18.89
N PHE A 77 -5.05 33.46 -18.71
CA PHE A 77 -4.01 34.33 -19.27
C PHE A 77 -2.92 34.73 -18.26
N SER A 78 -2.97 34.20 -17.03
CA SER A 78 -1.96 34.46 -16.01
C SER A 78 -0.74 33.57 -16.21
N ASP A 79 0.44 34.06 -15.85
CA ASP A 79 1.65 33.22 -15.73
C ASP A 79 1.39 32.06 -14.76
N ARG A 80 1.71 30.84 -15.19
CA ARG A 80 1.51 29.58 -14.46
C ARG A 80 2.79 28.88 -14.04
N SER A 81 3.93 29.55 -14.21
CA SER A 81 5.25 29.00 -13.91
C SER A 81 5.39 28.50 -12.47
N GLN A 82 4.69 29.13 -11.51
CA GLN A 82 4.70 28.68 -10.10
C GLN A 82 3.89 27.39 -9.92
N GLU A 83 2.69 27.33 -10.49
CA GLU A 83 1.86 26.11 -10.46
C GLU A 83 2.57 24.93 -11.13
N GLU A 84 3.20 25.14 -12.29
CA GLU A 84 3.98 24.11 -12.98
C GLU A 84 5.10 23.56 -12.08
N ARG A 85 5.83 24.44 -11.39
CA ARG A 85 6.90 24.06 -10.47
C ARG A 85 6.38 23.29 -9.26
N ASP A 86 5.26 23.72 -8.70
CA ASP A 86 4.63 23.04 -7.56
C ASP A 86 4.11 21.65 -7.95
N ILE A 87 3.53 21.52 -9.15
CA ILE A 87 3.09 20.25 -9.74
C ILE A 87 4.27 19.29 -9.91
N GLU A 88 5.39 19.76 -10.48
CA GLU A 88 6.59 18.95 -10.70
C GLU A 88 7.21 18.49 -9.36
N ASN A 89 7.34 19.40 -8.40
CA ASN A 89 7.87 19.11 -7.07
C ASN A 89 7.02 18.04 -6.36
N LEU A 90 5.70 18.22 -6.37
CA LEU A 90 4.78 17.33 -5.68
C LEU A 90 4.68 15.96 -6.36
N THR A 91 4.68 15.92 -7.70
CA THR A 91 4.74 14.67 -8.49
C THR A 91 6.04 13.90 -8.21
N THR A 92 7.17 14.61 -8.13
CA THR A 92 8.46 14.02 -7.79
C THR A 92 8.48 13.50 -6.36
N GLN A 93 7.91 14.25 -5.41
CA GLN A 93 7.81 13.83 -4.01
C GLN A 93 6.95 12.57 -3.86
N ILE A 94 5.76 12.55 -4.46
CA ILE A 94 4.88 11.37 -4.45
C ILE A 94 5.59 10.14 -5.03
N THR A 95 6.31 10.31 -6.14
CA THR A 95 7.09 9.20 -6.75
C THR A 95 8.20 8.70 -5.80
N LYS A 96 8.86 9.59 -5.06
CA LYS A 96 9.85 9.22 -4.03
C LYS A 96 9.21 8.53 -2.83
N ASP A 97 8.04 8.97 -2.40
CA ASP A 97 7.30 8.36 -1.30
C ASP A 97 6.94 6.91 -1.64
N PHE A 98 6.44 6.65 -2.86
CA PHE A 98 6.18 5.29 -3.33
C PHE A 98 7.43 4.40 -3.36
N ARG A 99 8.58 4.92 -3.82
CA ARG A 99 9.86 4.18 -3.79
C ARG A 99 10.32 3.88 -2.37
N THR A 100 10.11 4.81 -1.45
CA THR A 100 10.44 4.63 -0.02
C THR A 100 9.58 3.54 0.59
N CYS A 101 8.26 3.59 0.36
CA CYS A 101 7.33 2.53 0.77
C CYS A 101 7.76 1.18 0.20
N HIS A 102 8.11 1.11 -1.09
CA HIS A 102 8.60 -0.12 -1.71
C HIS A 102 9.85 -0.67 -1.01
N SER A 103 10.87 0.17 -0.78
CA SER A 103 12.10 -0.25 -0.10
C SER A 103 11.84 -0.75 1.33
N LEU A 104 10.94 -0.11 2.07
CA LEU A 104 10.55 -0.54 3.41
C LEU A 104 9.81 -1.89 3.40
N ILE A 105 8.90 -2.09 2.44
CA ILE A 105 8.17 -3.36 2.28
C ILE A 105 9.13 -4.51 1.91
N GLN A 106 10.12 -4.25 1.06
CA GLN A 106 11.14 -5.26 0.72
C GLN A 106 12.04 -5.61 1.92
N LYS A 107 12.35 -4.65 2.79
CA LYS A 107 13.07 -4.92 4.05
C LYS A 107 12.25 -5.79 5.01
N LEU A 108 10.92 -5.71 4.98
CA LEU A 108 10.01 -6.57 5.74
C LEU A 108 10.10 -8.04 5.34
N ALA A 109 10.45 -8.31 4.08
CA ALA A 109 10.55 -9.66 3.52
C ALA A 109 11.71 -10.47 4.10
N SER A 110 12.74 -9.79 4.63
CA SER A 110 13.94 -10.42 5.17
C SER A 110 13.77 -10.69 6.67
N PRO A 111 13.50 -11.94 7.10
CA PRO A 111 13.48 -12.25 8.51
C PRO A 111 14.88 -11.98 9.09
N PRO A 112 14.98 -11.27 10.23
CA PRO A 112 16.27 -11.13 10.88
C PRO A 112 16.77 -12.53 11.26
N HIS A 113 18.00 -12.84 10.86
CA HIS A 113 18.69 -14.03 11.32
C HIS A 113 19.04 -13.81 12.80
N SER A 114 18.06 -13.98 13.68
CA SER A 114 18.26 -13.89 15.12
C SER A 114 19.02 -15.13 15.58
N PHE A 115 20.24 -14.91 16.06
CA PHE A 115 21.05 -15.91 16.75
C PHE A 115 20.92 -15.68 18.25
N PRO A 116 20.52 -16.68 19.08
CA PRO A 116 20.30 -18.10 18.75
C PRO A 116 18.98 -18.37 18.01
N PRO A 117 18.89 -19.42 17.17
CA PRO A 117 17.66 -19.77 16.46
C PRO A 117 16.58 -20.21 17.47
N HIS A 118 15.51 -19.44 17.61
CA HIS A 118 14.35 -19.83 18.41
C HIS A 118 13.28 -20.44 17.48
N PRO A 119 13.07 -21.76 17.49
CA PRO A 119 12.39 -22.46 16.40
C PRO A 119 10.86 -22.25 16.33
N GLN A 120 10.18 -21.88 17.42
CA GLN A 120 8.70 -21.84 17.46
C GLN A 120 8.10 -20.42 17.40
N LEU A 121 8.64 -19.43 18.12
CA LEU A 121 8.17 -18.04 18.00
C LEU A 121 8.46 -17.44 16.62
N SER A 122 9.55 -17.88 15.97
CA SER A 122 9.97 -17.35 14.66
C SER A 122 9.00 -17.67 13.52
N SER A 123 8.26 -18.79 13.57
CA SER A 123 7.35 -19.19 12.47
C SER A 123 6.08 -18.35 12.44
N HIS A 124 5.42 -18.16 13.59
CA HIS A 124 4.21 -17.33 13.68
C HIS A 124 4.51 -15.85 13.43
N GLU A 125 5.61 -15.35 13.98
CA GLU A 125 6.05 -13.98 13.74
C GLU A 125 6.44 -13.74 12.27
N ALA A 126 7.11 -14.70 11.63
CA ALA A 126 7.40 -14.63 10.19
C ALA A 126 6.13 -14.67 9.33
N ARG A 127 5.13 -15.47 9.71
CA ARG A 127 3.82 -15.48 9.02
C ARG A 127 3.09 -14.15 9.20
N ALA A 128 3.07 -13.60 10.40
CA ALA A 128 2.49 -12.27 10.67
C ALA A 128 3.17 -11.18 9.85
N GLY A 129 4.51 -11.16 9.82
CA GLY A 129 5.29 -10.23 9.00
C GLY A 129 4.97 -10.34 7.52
N LYS A 130 4.87 -11.57 6.97
CA LYS A 130 4.45 -11.78 5.57
C LYS A 130 3.04 -11.29 5.26
N ASN A 131 2.09 -11.51 6.18
CA ASN A 131 0.72 -11.02 6.01
C ASN A 131 0.66 -9.49 6.00
N VAL A 132 1.40 -8.85 6.91
CA VAL A 132 1.53 -7.39 6.94
C VAL A 132 2.22 -6.89 5.67
N GLN A 133 3.27 -7.57 5.20
CA GLN A 133 3.95 -7.26 3.95
C GLN A 133 2.98 -7.24 2.76
N ARG A 134 2.18 -8.30 2.61
CA ARG A 134 1.16 -8.42 1.56
C ARG A 134 0.09 -7.34 1.67
N ALA A 135 -0.40 -7.08 2.89
CA ALA A 135 -1.41 -6.05 3.14
C ALA A 135 -0.89 -4.64 2.78
N LEU A 136 0.34 -4.30 3.18
CA LEU A 136 0.97 -3.02 2.84
C LEU A 136 1.24 -2.90 1.34
N ALA A 137 1.72 -3.98 0.70
CA ALA A 137 1.92 -4.00 -0.74
C ALA A 137 0.62 -3.74 -1.51
N ALA A 138 -0.48 -4.39 -1.11
CA ALA A 138 -1.79 -4.15 -1.70
C ALA A 138 -2.24 -2.68 -1.54
N LYS A 139 -2.05 -2.08 -0.35
CA LYS A 139 -2.35 -0.65 -0.12
C LYS A 139 -1.51 0.26 -1.02
N VAL A 140 -0.20 0.01 -1.14
CA VAL A 140 0.72 0.78 -2.00
C VAL A 140 0.31 0.66 -3.47
N GLN A 141 0.00 -0.55 -3.93
CA GLN A 141 -0.42 -0.79 -5.31
C GLN A 141 -1.70 -0.05 -5.66
N ASP A 142 -2.69 -0.07 -4.77
CA ASP A 142 -3.98 0.59 -4.98
C ASP A 142 -3.84 2.12 -5.06
N LEU A 143 -3.06 2.70 -4.15
CA LEU A 143 -2.79 4.14 -4.16
C LEU A 143 -1.95 4.53 -5.40
N SER A 144 -0.97 3.71 -5.79
CA SER A 144 -0.17 3.92 -7.00
C SER A 144 -1.01 3.82 -8.28
N ALA A 145 -1.93 2.85 -8.35
CA ALA A 145 -2.87 2.74 -9.46
C ALA A 145 -3.76 4.00 -9.57
N THR A 146 -4.32 4.45 -8.45
CA THR A 146 -5.12 5.67 -8.40
C THR A 146 -4.32 6.89 -8.87
N PHE A 147 -3.07 7.04 -8.41
CA PHE A 147 -2.21 8.15 -8.80
C PHE A 147 -1.83 8.11 -10.28
N ARG A 148 -1.39 6.95 -10.81
CA ARG A 148 -1.09 6.79 -12.24
C ARG A 148 -2.29 7.13 -13.11
N LYS A 149 -3.48 6.75 -12.66
CA LYS A 149 -4.72 7.10 -13.35
C LYS A 149 -5.01 8.60 -13.34
N LYS A 150 -4.82 9.27 -12.21
CA LYS A 150 -4.94 10.74 -12.12
C LYS A 150 -3.94 11.44 -13.04
N GLN A 151 -2.69 10.95 -13.10
CA GLN A 151 -1.66 11.45 -14.02
C GLN A 151 -2.03 11.25 -15.49
N ARG A 152 -2.57 10.08 -15.86
CA ARG A 152 -3.07 9.81 -17.21
C ARG A 152 -4.22 10.74 -17.59
N VAL A 153 -5.22 10.88 -16.72
CA VAL A 153 -6.35 11.79 -16.95
C VAL A 153 -5.88 13.23 -17.10
N TYR A 154 -4.88 13.64 -16.32
CA TYR A 154 -4.27 14.96 -16.42
C TYR A 154 -3.53 15.16 -17.76
N MET A 155 -2.73 14.18 -18.18
CA MET A 155 -2.04 14.16 -19.48
C MET A 155 -3.03 14.25 -20.66
N GLU A 156 -4.12 13.47 -20.63
CA GLU A 156 -5.17 13.50 -21.66
C GLU A 156 -5.88 14.85 -21.71
N LYS A 157 -6.20 15.44 -20.53
CA LYS A 157 -6.78 16.79 -20.42
C LYS A 157 -5.87 17.86 -21.00
N LEU A 158 -4.58 17.78 -20.69
CA LEU A 158 -3.60 18.66 -21.29
C LEU A 158 -3.69 18.53 -22.81
N GLN A 159 -3.63 17.33 -23.37
CA GLN A 159 -3.67 17.11 -24.82
C GLN A 159 -5.01 17.42 -25.51
N GLY A 160 -6.07 17.68 -24.75
CA GLY A 160 -7.41 17.85 -25.31
C GLY A 160 -8.00 16.54 -25.85
N HIS A 161 -7.45 15.39 -25.46
CA HIS A 161 -7.97 14.08 -25.84
C HIS A 161 -9.22 13.71 -25.03
N ALA A 162 -10.06 12.85 -25.60
CA ALA A 162 -11.22 12.30 -24.90
C ALA A 162 -10.76 11.34 -23.79
N ILE A 163 -11.27 11.55 -22.58
CA ILE A 163 -10.93 10.74 -21.41
C ILE A 163 -11.88 9.55 -21.33
N LYS A 164 -11.35 8.34 -21.15
CA LYS A 164 -12.17 7.14 -20.96
C LYS A 164 -12.97 7.22 -19.67
N ASN A 165 -14.23 6.80 -19.68
CA ASN A 165 -15.08 6.85 -18.49
C ASN A 165 -14.50 5.99 -17.35
N GLN A 166 -14.04 4.77 -17.67
CA GLN A 166 -13.35 3.89 -16.72
C GLN A 166 -12.16 4.57 -16.04
N ASP A 167 -11.43 5.41 -16.77
CA ASP A 167 -10.25 6.10 -16.26
C ASP A 167 -10.61 7.16 -15.22
N LEU A 168 -11.75 7.83 -15.41
CA LEU A 168 -12.30 8.75 -14.41
C LEU A 168 -12.78 8.02 -13.16
N LEU A 169 -13.39 6.84 -13.30
CA LEU A 169 -13.89 6.06 -12.16
C LEU A 169 -12.75 5.54 -11.29
N VAL A 170 -11.67 5.06 -11.90
CA VAL A 170 -10.46 4.61 -11.17
C VAL A 170 -9.73 5.82 -10.57
N ALA A 171 -9.59 6.94 -11.29
CA ALA A 171 -8.98 8.15 -10.76
C ALA A 171 -9.79 8.79 -9.60
N SER A 172 -11.10 8.56 -9.56
CA SER A 172 -11.98 8.97 -8.46
C SER A 172 -11.90 8.03 -7.25
N GLY A 173 -11.22 6.88 -7.36
CA GLY A 173 -11.21 5.84 -6.32
C GLY A 173 -12.55 5.11 -6.17
N VAL A 174 -13.45 5.21 -7.15
CA VAL A 174 -14.74 4.48 -7.13
C VAL A 174 -14.53 3.01 -7.49
N ILE A 175 -13.60 2.76 -8.40
CA ILE A 175 -13.21 1.41 -8.83
C ILE A 175 -11.75 1.19 -8.48
N HIS A 176 -11.48 0.06 -7.82
CA HIS A 176 -10.14 -0.42 -7.53
C HIS A 176 -9.81 -1.58 -8.47
N LEU A 177 -8.68 -1.49 -9.17
CA LEU A 177 -8.22 -2.53 -10.09
C LEU A 177 -7.36 -3.53 -9.32
N ARG A 178 -7.71 -4.82 -9.36
CA ARG A 178 -7.00 -5.89 -8.63
C ARG A 178 -6.55 -6.99 -9.59
N GLY A 179 -5.44 -7.66 -9.24
CA GLY A 179 -4.92 -8.78 -9.99
C GLY A 179 -4.67 -8.46 -11.46
N SER A 180 -5.21 -9.29 -12.35
CA SER A 180 -5.03 -9.17 -13.81
C SER A 180 -5.50 -7.83 -14.38
N ASP A 181 -6.59 -7.26 -13.87
CA ASP A 181 -7.12 -5.97 -14.33
C ASP A 181 -6.21 -4.80 -13.93
N GLY A 182 -5.51 -4.94 -12.81
CA GLY A 182 -4.47 -4.00 -12.40
C GLY A 182 -3.27 -4.05 -13.36
N MET A 183 -2.84 -5.25 -13.73
CA MET A 183 -1.68 -5.45 -14.61
C MET A 183 -1.94 -4.95 -16.04
N SER A 184 -3.12 -5.22 -16.61
CA SER A 184 -3.49 -4.71 -17.92
C SER A 184 -3.56 -3.18 -17.93
N ALA A 185 -4.12 -2.58 -16.88
CA ALA A 185 -4.17 -1.12 -16.76
C ALA A 185 -2.77 -0.49 -16.66
N VAL A 186 -1.80 -1.19 -16.05
CA VAL A 186 -0.40 -0.74 -16.01
C VAL A 186 0.21 -0.66 -17.40
N ASP A 187 0.04 -1.72 -18.20
CA ASP A 187 0.58 -1.76 -19.55
C ASP A 187 -0.13 -0.72 -20.45
N ASP A 188 -1.45 -0.55 -20.30
CA ASP A 188 -2.22 0.50 -20.98
C ASP A 188 -1.71 1.91 -20.64
N ASP A 189 -1.42 2.18 -19.36
CA ASP A 189 -0.90 3.47 -18.92
C ASP A 189 0.54 3.71 -19.45
N ILE A 190 1.40 2.69 -19.48
CA ILE A 190 2.73 2.77 -20.10
C ILE A 190 2.62 3.04 -21.60
N GLN A 191 1.73 2.35 -22.31
CA GLN A 191 1.53 2.55 -23.75
C GLN A 191 1.08 3.98 -24.04
N ALA A 192 0.16 4.54 -23.25
CA ALA A 192 -0.27 5.92 -23.39
C ALA A 192 0.88 6.93 -23.14
N ALA A 193 1.70 6.70 -22.12
CA ALA A 193 2.86 7.52 -21.79
C ALA A 193 3.95 7.47 -22.87
N THR A 194 4.24 6.28 -23.40
CA THR A 194 5.24 6.09 -24.48
C THR A 194 4.78 6.71 -25.80
N HIS A 195 3.50 6.56 -26.15
CA HIS A 195 2.93 7.21 -27.33
C HIS A 195 3.01 8.73 -27.25
N THR A 196 2.64 9.30 -26.09
CA THR A 196 2.75 10.75 -25.83
C THR A 196 4.18 11.25 -26.02
N ARG A 197 5.16 10.54 -25.44
CA ARG A 197 6.57 10.91 -25.57
C ARG A 197 7.08 10.84 -27.01
N ALA A 198 6.68 9.81 -27.76
CA ALA A 198 7.03 9.68 -29.17
C ALA A 198 6.41 10.80 -30.03
N GLN A 199 5.16 11.18 -29.74
CA GLN A 199 4.47 12.27 -30.41
C GLN A 199 5.19 13.60 -30.16
N SER A 200 5.49 13.96 -28.91
CA SER A 200 6.23 15.19 -28.59
C SER A 200 7.61 15.23 -29.28
N GLN A 201 8.31 14.10 -29.36
CA GLN A 201 9.60 14.03 -30.07
C GLN A 201 9.46 14.24 -31.59
N SER A 202 8.43 13.68 -32.20
CA SER A 202 8.16 13.86 -33.64
C SER A 202 7.77 15.31 -33.98
N GLN A 203 7.00 15.96 -33.12
CA GLN A 203 6.51 17.32 -33.34
C GLN A 203 7.61 18.37 -33.17
N SER A 204 8.59 18.11 -32.29
CA SER A 204 9.81 18.91 -32.16
C SER A 204 10.69 18.93 -33.42
N LEU A 205 10.64 17.90 -34.27
CA LEU A 205 11.48 17.78 -35.47
C LEU A 205 10.87 18.46 -36.70
N ILE A 206 9.55 18.68 -36.72
CA ILE A 206 8.81 19.13 -37.89
C ILE A 206 8.53 20.65 -37.88
N GLN A 207 8.58 21.31 -36.72
CA GLN A 207 8.34 22.75 -36.58
C GLN A 207 9.46 23.44 -35.79
N SER A 208 10.24 24.28 -36.46
CA SER A 208 11.31 25.10 -35.86
C SER A 208 10.78 26.32 -35.08
N ASP A 209 9.47 26.59 -35.14
CA ASP A 209 8.82 27.80 -34.63
C ASP A 209 7.74 27.49 -33.58
N HIS A 210 8.04 26.58 -32.65
CA HIS A 210 7.16 26.30 -31.53
C HIS A 210 7.15 27.48 -30.57
N SER A 211 5.96 28.02 -30.30
CA SER A 211 5.76 28.99 -29.22
C SER A 211 6.30 28.42 -27.90
N VAL A 212 6.88 29.28 -27.06
CA VAL A 212 7.46 28.91 -25.74
C VAL A 212 6.48 28.08 -24.90
N GLN A 213 5.18 28.33 -25.06
CA GLN A 213 4.10 27.64 -24.35
C GLN A 213 3.86 26.20 -24.82
N LEU A 214 4.13 25.87 -26.09
CA LEU A 214 4.09 24.48 -26.56
C LEU A 214 5.29 23.69 -26.04
N GLN A 215 6.46 24.32 -25.94
CA GLN A 215 7.66 23.68 -25.42
C GLN A 215 7.57 23.39 -23.92
N SER A 216 7.02 24.30 -23.11
CA SER A 216 6.81 24.04 -21.67
C SER A 216 5.87 22.86 -21.45
N ARG A 217 4.78 22.85 -22.21
CA ARG A 217 3.79 21.78 -22.23
C ARG A 217 4.36 20.42 -22.64
N ASP A 218 5.19 20.35 -23.68
CA ASP A 218 5.82 19.09 -24.09
C ASP A 218 6.79 18.54 -23.01
N ARG A 219 7.49 19.43 -22.31
CA ARG A 219 8.34 19.05 -21.17
C ARG A 219 7.49 18.49 -20.03
N GLU A 220 6.39 19.16 -19.70
CA GLU A 220 5.46 18.70 -18.65
C GLU A 220 4.90 17.31 -18.97
N LEU A 221 4.41 17.09 -20.20
CA LEU A 221 3.92 15.77 -20.64
C LEU A 221 5.00 14.69 -20.53
N THR A 222 6.25 15.04 -20.83
CA THR A 222 7.38 14.11 -20.72
C THR A 222 7.67 13.71 -19.27
N GLU A 223 7.61 14.65 -18.32
CA GLU A 223 7.81 14.34 -16.90
C GLU A 223 6.65 13.53 -16.31
N ILE A 224 5.40 13.81 -16.71
CA ILE A 224 4.24 12.98 -16.36
C ILE A 224 4.43 11.54 -16.87
N ALA A 225 4.79 11.37 -18.14
CA ALA A 225 5.03 10.07 -18.75
C ALA A 225 6.13 9.28 -18.02
N LYS A 226 7.20 9.96 -17.59
CA LYS A 226 8.29 9.39 -16.81
C LYS A 226 7.86 8.98 -15.41
N SER A 227 7.01 9.77 -14.74
CA SER A 227 6.43 9.40 -13.44
C SER A 227 5.56 8.13 -13.56
N ILE A 228 4.70 8.05 -14.58
CA ILE A 228 3.87 6.87 -14.85
C ILE A 228 4.74 5.63 -15.09
N ALA A 229 5.77 5.75 -15.94
CA ALA A 229 6.69 4.65 -16.23
C ALA A 229 7.44 4.16 -14.97
N SER A 230 7.95 5.08 -14.15
CA SER A 230 8.62 4.71 -12.89
C SER A 230 7.70 4.00 -11.91
N LEU A 231 6.43 4.39 -11.83
CA LEU A 231 5.47 3.76 -10.92
C LEU A 231 4.98 2.42 -11.43
N ALA A 232 4.96 2.23 -12.76
CA ALA A 232 4.63 0.96 -13.37
C ALA A 232 5.68 -0.12 -13.08
N GLU A 233 6.96 0.25 -13.04
CA GLU A 233 8.06 -0.64 -12.62
C GLU A 233 7.85 -1.12 -11.18
N LEU A 234 7.64 -0.19 -10.24
CA LEU A 234 7.34 -0.51 -8.84
C LEU A 234 6.06 -1.36 -8.69
N PHE A 235 5.04 -1.11 -9.53
CA PHE A 235 3.82 -1.89 -9.51
C PHE A 235 4.08 -3.36 -9.88
N LYS A 236 4.90 -3.61 -10.91
CA LYS A 236 5.25 -4.97 -11.33
C LYS A 236 6.03 -5.69 -10.23
N GLU A 237 7.00 -5.03 -9.60
CA GLU A 237 7.77 -5.60 -8.48
C GLU A 237 6.90 -5.96 -7.26
N LEU A 238 5.90 -5.14 -6.94
CA LEU A 238 4.94 -5.43 -5.86
C LEU A 238 3.85 -6.42 -6.26
N SER A 239 3.59 -6.60 -7.57
CA SER A 239 2.53 -7.51 -8.03
C SER A 239 2.85 -8.94 -7.69
N ASP A 240 4.11 -9.34 -7.80
CA ASP A 240 4.53 -10.70 -7.42
C ASP A 240 4.22 -11.01 -5.95
N LEU A 241 4.27 -10.00 -5.08
CA LEU A 241 3.95 -10.14 -3.66
C LEU A 241 2.44 -10.18 -3.39
N VAL A 242 1.63 -9.48 -4.19
CA VAL A 242 0.18 -9.32 -4.01
C VAL A 242 -0.64 -10.36 -4.78
N ILE A 243 -0.12 -10.92 -5.88
CA ILE A 243 -0.76 -12.00 -6.65
C ILE A 243 -1.02 -13.24 -5.76
N ASP A 244 -0.24 -13.42 -4.71
CA ASP A 244 -0.43 -14.48 -3.70
C ASP A 244 -1.68 -14.29 -2.80
N GLN A 245 -2.34 -13.12 -2.81
CA GLN A 245 -3.51 -12.75 -1.99
C GLN A 245 -4.85 -13.39 -2.45
N GLY A 246 -4.79 -14.45 -3.26
CA GLY A 246 -5.93 -15.29 -3.64
C GLY A 246 -5.67 -16.79 -3.42
N THR A 247 -4.56 -17.12 -2.76
CA THR A 247 -4.18 -18.51 -2.47
C THR A 247 -4.81 -18.98 -1.16
N LEU A 248 -4.91 -20.30 -1.01
CA LEU A 248 -5.42 -21.00 0.18
C LEU A 248 -4.84 -20.45 1.50
N LEU A 249 -3.64 -19.87 1.47
CA LEU A 249 -2.94 -19.27 2.61
C LEU A 249 -3.59 -17.99 3.20
N ASP A 250 -4.42 -17.29 2.42
CA ASP A 250 -5.06 -16.03 2.83
C ASP A 250 -6.46 -16.24 3.44
N SER A 251 -7.01 -17.47 3.35
CA SER A 251 -8.26 -17.84 4.01
C SER A 251 -8.03 -17.94 5.53
N VAL A 252 -8.86 -17.20 6.27
CA VAL A 252 -8.94 -17.33 7.73
C VAL A 252 -9.29 -18.77 8.10
N GLU A 253 -10.17 -19.45 7.34
CA GLU A 253 -10.47 -20.87 7.56
C GLU A 253 -9.25 -21.76 7.45
N TYR A 254 -8.41 -21.61 6.41
CA TYR A 254 -7.23 -22.46 6.26
C TYR A 254 -6.20 -22.22 7.37
N ASN A 255 -5.95 -20.96 7.72
CA ASN A 255 -5.05 -20.62 8.83
C ASN A 255 -5.58 -21.16 10.16
N LEU A 256 -6.90 -21.16 10.35
CA LEU A 256 -7.56 -21.71 11.54
C LEU A 256 -7.52 -23.25 11.56
N GLU A 257 -7.72 -23.92 10.43
CA GLU A 257 -7.59 -25.37 10.27
C GLU A 257 -6.16 -25.84 10.56
N GLN A 258 -5.15 -25.14 10.02
CA GLN A 258 -3.74 -25.42 10.32
C GLN A 258 -3.40 -25.22 11.80
N THR A 259 -4.02 -24.24 12.46
CA THR A 259 -3.84 -24.02 13.91
C THR A 259 -4.51 -25.14 14.70
N ALA A 260 -5.67 -25.63 14.26
CA ALA A 260 -6.36 -26.75 14.89
C ALA A 260 -5.53 -28.04 14.81
N THR A 261 -4.95 -28.36 13.65
CA THR A 261 -4.06 -29.52 13.49
C THR A 261 -2.83 -29.43 14.40
N GLN A 262 -2.16 -28.27 14.44
CA GLN A 262 -1.00 -28.07 15.32
C GLN A 262 -1.33 -28.20 16.81
N MET A 263 -2.55 -27.79 17.21
CA MET A 263 -3.01 -27.95 18.60
C MET A 263 -3.25 -29.42 18.95
N GLU A 264 -3.77 -30.22 18.01
CA GLU A 264 -3.96 -31.66 18.20
C GLU A 264 -2.60 -32.38 18.35
N ASP A 265 -1.63 -32.06 17.50
CA ASP A 265 -0.26 -32.58 17.60
C ASP A 265 0.40 -32.19 18.93
N ALA A 266 0.25 -30.93 19.37
CA ALA A 266 0.77 -30.47 20.64
C ALA A 266 0.18 -31.25 21.84
N VAL A 267 -1.10 -31.64 21.80
CA VAL A 267 -1.72 -32.46 22.84
C VAL A 267 -1.14 -33.88 22.87
N ILE A 268 -0.79 -34.44 21.70
CA ILE A 268 -0.12 -35.74 21.58
C ILE A 268 1.27 -35.66 22.20
N ASP A 269 2.06 -34.65 21.84
CA ASP A 269 3.40 -34.43 22.37
C ASP A 269 3.40 -34.25 23.90
N LEU A 270 2.42 -33.52 24.44
CA LEU A 270 2.27 -33.31 25.88
C LEU A 270 1.97 -34.62 26.61
N LYS A 271 1.12 -35.49 26.03
CA LYS A 271 0.84 -36.82 26.58
C LYS A 271 2.08 -37.72 26.57
N VAL A 272 2.91 -37.63 25.53
CA VAL A 272 4.18 -38.37 25.44
C VAL A 272 5.18 -37.86 26.47
N ALA A 273 5.29 -36.55 26.66
CA ALA A 273 6.21 -35.95 27.64
C ALA A 273 5.81 -36.20 29.10
N THR A 274 4.53 -36.39 29.39
CA THR A 274 4.04 -36.75 30.74
C THR A 274 4.14 -38.23 31.08
N ARG A 275 4.61 -39.08 30.16
CA ARG A 275 4.71 -40.53 30.32
C ARG A 275 6.16 -40.95 30.60
#